data_AF-A0A0F9SLE4-F1
#
_entry.id   AF-A0A0F9SLE4-F1
#
_cell.length_a   1.000
_cell.length_b   1.000
_cell.length_c   1.000
_cell.angle_alpha   90.00
_cell.angle_beta   90.00
_cell.angle_gamma   90.00
#
_symmetry.space_group_name_H-M   'P 1'
#
loop_
_entity.id
_entity.type
_entity.pdbx_description
1 polymer ?
#
loop_
_entity_poly.entity_id
_entity_poly.type
_entity_poly.pdbx_seq_one_letter_code
_entity_poly.pdbx_strand_id
1 'polypeptide(L)'
;MRQILYRRLPYLVIFFLLFSSILSLVMAKMFELPISSDGPEEVDLSFIPEIDYTALNEQWYNPKIEMLIITPNNSDYIDAVRPLAEWKNEKGVKTIILSNYSLYFGVDNVAKIRNMIKSYYQKENIRWILLAGDAGNGVDELPIRMVYNPDVLNYGVGQTESVGGEYYKPTDYYYADLTGFWDGDGDGIWGENPDYNTFGLDEIEWIPKVYVGRFPASTSTELEIMVNKTLKYETDPFVGGWMNQIPF
;
A
#
# COMPACT_ATOMS: atom_id res chain seq x y z
N MET A 1 -33.60 42.09 -33.44
CA MET A 1 -34.23 41.01 -34.25
C MET A 1 -33.10 40.14 -34.82
N ARG A 2 -33.18 38.80 -34.68
CA ARG A 2 -32.19 37.71 -34.98
C ARG A 2 -31.20 37.40 -33.83
N GLN A 3 -31.42 36.33 -33.03
CA GLN A 3 -31.12 34.88 -33.24
C GLN A 3 -29.61 34.57 -33.24
N ILE A 4 -29.02 34.09 -32.13
CA ILE A 4 -28.78 32.68 -31.71
C ILE A 4 -27.90 31.89 -32.69
N LEU A 5 -26.71 31.43 -32.26
CA LEU A 5 -26.36 29.99 -32.13
C LEU A 5 -24.91 29.81 -31.62
N TYR A 6 -24.75 29.18 -30.44
CA TYR A 6 -23.79 28.09 -30.30
C TYR A 6 -24.40 27.04 -29.35
N ARG A 7 -24.35 25.79 -29.80
CA ARG A 7 -25.01 24.61 -29.26
C ARG A 7 -23.92 23.62 -28.83
N ARG A 8 -24.27 22.75 -27.85
CA ARG A 8 -23.62 21.51 -27.34
C ARG A 8 -23.29 21.66 -25.84
N LEU A 9 -23.66 20.78 -24.91
CA LEU A 9 -24.46 19.55 -24.85
C LEU A 9 -24.70 19.28 -23.33
N PRO A 10 -25.86 18.76 -22.86
CA PRO A 10 -26.14 18.60 -21.43
C PRO A 10 -25.90 17.16 -20.95
N TYR A 11 -24.90 16.93 -20.10
CA TYR A 11 -24.80 15.68 -19.32
C TYR A 11 -24.41 15.90 -17.85
N LEU A 12 -24.43 17.14 -17.34
CA LEU A 12 -24.04 17.48 -15.97
C LEU A 12 -25.23 17.74 -15.03
N VAL A 13 -26.43 17.22 -15.31
CA VAL A 13 -27.64 17.52 -14.52
C VAL A 13 -28.24 16.29 -13.83
N ILE A 14 -27.85 15.07 -14.18
CA ILE A 14 -28.49 13.86 -13.62
C ILE A 14 -27.87 13.44 -12.27
N PHE A 15 -26.61 13.81 -11.96
CA PHE A 15 -25.99 13.44 -10.69
C PHE A 15 -26.47 14.30 -9.49
N PHE A 16 -26.96 15.52 -9.75
CA PHE A 16 -27.45 16.43 -8.69
C PHE A 16 -28.89 16.12 -8.24
N LEU A 17 -29.65 15.35 -9.03
CA LEU A 17 -31.06 15.09 -8.72
C LEU A 17 -31.26 13.92 -7.73
N LEU A 18 -30.35 12.94 -7.71
CA LEU A 18 -30.45 11.78 -6.80
C LEU A 18 -30.08 12.12 -5.35
N PHE A 19 -29.17 13.07 -5.12
CA PHE A 19 -28.85 13.55 -3.77
C PHE A 19 -29.98 14.43 -3.17
N SER A 20 -30.75 15.13 -4.02
CA SER A 20 -31.90 15.94 -3.56
C SER A 20 -33.07 15.08 -3.05
N SER A 21 -33.28 13.90 -3.65
CA SER A 21 -34.37 12.99 -3.31
C SER A 21 -34.16 12.21 -2.01
N ILE A 22 -32.91 11.96 -1.61
CA ILE A 22 -32.61 11.31 -0.33
C ILE A 22 -32.74 12.34 0.80
N LEU A 23 -32.33 13.59 0.56
CA LEU A 23 -32.49 14.68 1.52
C LEU A 23 -33.97 15.02 1.76
N SER A 24 -34.83 14.93 0.74
CA SER A 24 -36.28 15.16 0.89
C SER A 24 -37.00 14.02 1.61
N LEU A 25 -36.56 12.76 1.45
CA LEU A 25 -37.15 11.62 2.14
C LEU A 25 -36.76 11.56 3.63
N VAL A 26 -35.54 11.99 3.97
CA VAL A 26 -35.10 12.13 5.37
C VAL A 26 -35.82 13.30 6.06
N MET A 27 -36.02 14.43 5.36
CA MET A 27 -36.81 15.56 5.88
C MET A 27 -38.28 15.20 6.11
N ALA A 28 -38.90 14.43 5.22
CA ALA A 28 -40.32 14.08 5.32
C ALA A 28 -40.63 13.11 6.48
N LYS A 29 -39.66 12.27 6.89
CA LYS A 29 -39.86 11.31 7.99
C LYS A 29 -39.54 11.88 9.37
N MET A 30 -38.97 13.06 9.44
CA MET A 30 -38.62 13.76 10.69
C MET A 30 -39.79 14.59 11.26
N PHE A 31 -40.95 14.63 10.56
CA PHE A 31 -42.07 15.54 10.87
C PHE A 31 -43.34 14.86 11.39
N GLU A 32 -43.28 13.61 11.84
CA GLU A 32 -44.35 12.97 12.60
C GLU A 32 -43.86 12.55 14.00
N LEU A 33 -43.49 13.53 14.81
CA LEU A 33 -43.41 13.35 16.27
C LEU A 33 -44.69 13.94 16.88
N PRO A 34 -45.36 13.24 17.81
CA PRO A 34 -46.53 13.79 18.48
C PRO A 34 -46.11 15.02 19.29
N ILE A 35 -46.56 16.20 18.87
CA ILE A 35 -46.35 17.45 19.60
C ILE A 35 -47.23 17.42 20.84
N SER A 36 -46.62 17.13 21.99
CA SER A 36 -47.16 17.44 23.32
C SER A 36 -47.32 18.96 23.44
N SER A 37 -48.44 19.42 24.01
CA SER A 37 -48.83 20.83 24.06
C SER A 37 -48.19 21.64 25.19
N ASP A 38 -47.08 21.18 25.76
CA ASP A 38 -46.29 21.99 26.69
C ASP A 38 -45.23 22.76 25.88
N GLY A 39 -44.99 24.03 26.23
CA GLY A 39 -44.15 24.97 25.47
C GLY A 39 -42.78 24.41 25.11
N PRO A 40 -42.02 25.02 24.17
CA PRO A 40 -40.80 24.41 23.64
C PRO A 40 -39.82 24.17 24.79
N GLU A 41 -39.76 22.93 25.28
CA GLU A 41 -38.63 22.46 26.05
C GLU A 41 -37.43 22.67 25.15
N GLU A 42 -36.54 23.55 25.57
CA GLU A 42 -35.30 23.87 24.87
C GLU A 42 -34.56 22.54 24.72
N VAL A 43 -34.54 22.00 23.49
CA VAL A 43 -33.91 20.73 23.20
C VAL A 43 -32.43 20.90 23.52
N ASP A 44 -31.99 20.26 24.60
CA ASP A 44 -30.60 20.33 25.03
C ASP A 44 -29.72 19.63 23.99
N LEU A 45 -29.05 20.41 23.14
CA LEU A 45 -28.13 19.91 22.11
C LEU A 45 -26.69 19.81 22.62
N SER A 46 -26.44 20.00 23.92
CA SER A 46 -25.09 19.89 24.50
C SER A 46 -24.49 18.48 24.39
N PHE A 47 -25.31 17.47 24.11
CA PHE A 47 -24.85 16.11 23.83
C PHE A 47 -24.24 15.94 22.43
N ILE A 48 -24.44 16.88 21.51
CA ILE A 48 -23.86 16.80 20.16
C ILE A 48 -22.38 17.21 20.28
N PRO A 49 -21.43 16.34 19.91
CA PRO A 49 -20.01 16.70 19.93
C PRO A 49 -19.74 17.83 18.93
N GLU A 50 -18.93 18.80 19.34
CA GLU A 50 -18.48 19.87 18.47
C GLU A 50 -17.68 19.28 17.29
N ILE A 51 -18.03 19.68 16.07
CA ILE A 51 -17.33 19.21 14.87
C ILE A 51 -16.04 20.00 14.71
N ASP A 52 -14.90 19.32 14.82
CA ASP A 52 -13.60 19.90 14.49
C ASP A 52 -13.44 20.01 12.96
N TYR A 53 -13.94 21.10 12.40
CA TYR A 53 -13.83 21.41 10.97
C TYR A 53 -12.37 21.57 10.51
N THR A 54 -11.44 21.91 11.41
CA THR A 54 -10.02 22.06 11.07
C THR A 54 -9.38 20.70 10.85
N ALA A 55 -9.56 19.77 11.80
CA ALA A 55 -9.08 18.39 11.65
C ALA A 55 -9.75 17.69 10.45
N LEU A 56 -11.05 17.93 10.24
CA LEU A 56 -11.74 17.43 9.05
C LEU A 56 -11.12 18.01 7.77
N ASN A 57 -10.95 19.32 7.65
CA ASN A 57 -10.32 19.89 6.46
C ASN A 57 -8.89 19.39 6.26
N GLU A 58 -8.06 19.30 7.29
CA GLU A 58 -6.72 18.74 7.16
C GLU A 58 -6.73 17.29 6.65
N GLN A 59 -7.64 16.46 7.17
CA GLN A 59 -7.79 15.08 6.72
C GLN A 59 -8.25 14.99 5.25
N TRP A 60 -9.15 15.87 4.82
CA TRP A 60 -9.71 15.86 3.47
C TRP A 60 -8.78 16.47 2.43
N TYR A 61 -8.04 17.52 2.78
CA TYR A 61 -7.17 18.25 1.84
C TYR A 61 -5.71 17.79 1.89
N ASN A 62 -5.28 17.10 2.96
CA ASN A 62 -3.96 16.51 3.05
C ASN A 62 -4.03 15.08 3.59
N PRO A 63 -4.54 14.12 2.79
CA PRO A 63 -4.60 12.72 3.21
C PRO A 63 -3.21 12.21 3.60
N LYS A 64 -3.13 11.27 4.55
CA LYS A 64 -1.86 10.62 4.90
C LYS A 64 -1.36 9.77 3.74
N ILE A 65 -0.05 9.54 3.69
CA ILE A 65 0.54 8.62 2.70
C ILE A 65 0.05 7.20 3.04
N GLU A 66 -0.41 6.47 2.03
CA GLU A 66 -0.91 5.10 2.20
C GLU A 66 -0.02 4.05 1.53
N MET A 67 0.62 4.40 0.40
CA MET A 67 1.47 3.50 -0.38
C MET A 67 2.85 4.11 -0.64
N LEU A 68 3.88 3.27 -0.53
CA LEU A 68 5.22 3.58 -1.00
C LEU A 68 5.55 2.70 -2.20
N ILE A 69 6.03 3.32 -3.28
CA ILE A 69 6.74 2.60 -4.36
C ILE A 69 8.23 2.84 -4.14
N ILE A 70 8.99 1.77 -3.91
CA ILE A 70 10.43 1.84 -3.68
C ILE A 70 11.14 1.35 -4.93
N THR A 71 12.06 2.15 -5.48
CA THR A 71 12.81 1.82 -6.70
C THR A 71 14.31 1.84 -6.46
N PRO A 72 15.13 1.24 -7.34
CA PRO A 72 16.54 1.60 -7.44
C PRO A 72 16.72 3.11 -7.63
N ASN A 73 17.89 3.64 -7.24
CA ASN A 73 18.20 5.06 -7.36
C ASN A 73 18.64 5.44 -8.78
N ASN A 74 17.75 5.15 -9.74
CA ASN A 74 17.91 5.36 -11.16
C ASN A 74 16.66 6.07 -11.71
N SER A 75 16.85 7.14 -12.47
CA SER A 75 15.75 7.94 -13.05
C SER A 75 14.82 7.12 -13.92
N ASP A 76 15.33 6.14 -14.66
CA ASP A 76 14.54 5.36 -15.61
C ASP A 76 13.54 4.45 -14.89
N TYR A 77 13.92 3.91 -13.72
CA TYR A 77 13.02 3.14 -12.87
C TYR A 77 11.96 4.03 -12.22
N ILE A 78 12.34 5.23 -11.77
CA ILE A 78 11.41 6.21 -11.19
C ILE A 78 10.39 6.66 -12.25
N ASP A 79 10.85 6.91 -13.48
CA ASP A 79 10.00 7.28 -14.61
C ASP A 79 9.05 6.15 -14.99
N ALA A 80 9.51 4.90 -15.02
CA ALA A 80 8.70 3.73 -15.34
C ALA A 80 7.51 3.53 -14.37
N VAL A 81 7.68 3.84 -13.08
CA VAL A 81 6.61 3.66 -12.07
C VAL A 81 5.73 4.88 -11.87
N ARG A 82 6.12 6.05 -12.40
CA ARG A 82 5.37 7.30 -12.21
C ARG A 82 3.90 7.21 -12.64
N PRO A 83 3.56 6.63 -13.81
CA PRO A 83 2.16 6.49 -14.22
C PRO A 83 1.33 5.64 -13.24
N LEU A 84 1.94 4.63 -12.60
CA LEU A 84 1.27 3.83 -11.58
C LEU A 84 1.00 4.64 -10.32
N ALA A 85 1.98 5.41 -9.84
CA ALA A 85 1.81 6.27 -8.68
C ALA A 85 0.70 7.31 -8.90
N GLU A 86 0.68 7.94 -10.08
CA GLU A 86 -0.35 8.91 -10.48
C GLU A 86 -1.75 8.27 -10.46
N TRP A 87 -1.91 7.11 -11.10
CA TRP A 87 -3.18 6.37 -11.11
C TRP A 87 -3.65 5.95 -9.71
N LYS A 88 -2.74 5.51 -8.83
CA LYS A 88 -3.09 5.18 -7.44
C LYS A 88 -3.56 6.43 -6.68
N ASN A 89 -2.90 7.56 -6.88
CA ASN A 89 -3.32 8.85 -6.30
C ASN A 89 -4.70 9.30 -6.82
N GLU A 90 -4.99 9.15 -8.12
CA GLU A 90 -6.31 9.47 -8.70
C GLU A 90 -7.45 8.65 -8.08
N LYS A 91 -7.15 7.41 -7.66
CA LYS A 91 -8.11 6.53 -6.97
C LYS A 91 -8.15 6.72 -5.45
N GLY A 92 -7.48 7.73 -4.93
CA GLY A 92 -7.48 8.04 -3.50
C GLY A 92 -6.51 7.22 -2.65
N VAL A 93 -5.58 6.47 -3.26
CA VAL A 93 -4.49 5.81 -2.53
C VAL A 93 -3.25 6.71 -2.61
N LYS A 94 -3.05 7.55 -1.59
CA LYS A 94 -1.93 8.51 -1.59
C LYS A 94 -0.59 7.77 -1.68
N THR A 95 0.08 7.93 -2.81
CA THR A 95 1.26 7.13 -3.19
C THR A 95 2.44 8.04 -3.48
N ILE A 96 3.60 7.70 -2.93
CA ILE A 96 4.87 8.37 -3.23
C ILE A 96 5.91 7.37 -3.73
N ILE A 97 6.87 7.88 -4.51
CA ILE A 97 8.00 7.12 -5.02
C ILE A 97 9.25 7.48 -4.19
N LEU A 98 9.97 6.46 -3.73
CA LEU A 98 11.19 6.59 -2.93
C LEU A 98 12.30 5.76 -3.55
N SER A 99 13.44 6.39 -3.81
CA SER A 99 14.62 5.70 -4.37
C SER A 99 15.87 5.82 -3.50
N ASN A 100 15.86 6.76 -2.56
CA ASN A 100 17.01 7.04 -1.70
C ASN A 100 16.70 6.73 -0.23
N TYR A 101 17.34 5.68 0.28
CA TYR A 101 17.29 5.25 1.67
C TYR A 101 18.64 5.44 2.40
N SER A 102 19.59 6.16 1.81
CA SER A 102 20.94 6.36 2.37
C SER A 102 20.97 7.11 3.70
N LEU A 103 19.96 7.93 3.97
CA LEU A 103 19.83 8.69 5.23
C LEU A 103 19.33 7.85 6.40
N TYR A 104 18.84 6.64 6.15
CA TYR A 104 18.39 5.74 7.21
C TYR A 104 19.58 4.95 7.76
N PHE A 105 19.58 4.77 9.08
CA PHE A 105 20.53 3.88 9.74
C PHE A 105 20.14 2.42 9.54
N GLY A 106 21.12 1.54 9.54
CA GLY A 106 20.95 0.09 9.38
C GLY A 106 22.30 -0.57 9.13
N VAL A 107 22.43 -1.83 9.54
CA VAL A 107 23.66 -2.63 9.35
C VAL A 107 24.00 -2.84 7.85
N ASP A 108 22.97 -2.85 7.00
CA ASP A 108 23.05 -3.01 5.55
C ASP A 108 21.91 -2.24 4.84
N ASN A 109 21.90 -2.24 3.50
CA ASN A 109 20.87 -1.55 2.72
C ASN A 109 19.46 -2.14 2.93
N VAL A 110 19.35 -3.45 3.18
CA VAL A 110 18.07 -4.10 3.50
C VAL A 110 17.49 -3.51 4.79
N ALA A 111 18.29 -3.39 5.85
CA ALA A 111 17.89 -2.78 7.11
C ALA A 111 17.55 -1.29 6.95
N LYS A 112 18.28 -0.55 6.11
CA LYS A 112 17.95 0.85 5.81
C LYS A 112 16.58 1.00 5.15
N ILE A 113 16.26 0.15 4.17
CA ILE A 113 14.93 0.15 3.54
C ILE A 113 13.85 -0.20 4.56
N ARG A 114 14.05 -1.25 5.37
CA ARG A 114 13.08 -1.62 6.43
C ARG A 114 12.88 -0.48 7.44
N ASN A 115 13.94 0.22 7.84
CA ASN A 115 13.86 1.36 8.75
C ASN A 115 13.19 2.60 8.12
N MET A 116 13.37 2.79 6.81
CA MET A 116 12.58 3.76 6.06
C MET A 116 11.09 3.41 6.09
N ILE A 117 10.73 2.15 5.83
CA ILE A 117 9.33 1.71 5.89
C ILE A 117 8.75 1.91 7.30
N LYS A 118 9.52 1.58 8.36
CA LYS A 118 9.13 1.83 9.75
C LYS A 118 8.82 3.31 10.02
N SER A 119 9.64 4.23 9.51
CA SER A 119 9.43 5.67 9.75
C SER A 119 8.12 6.17 9.14
N TYR A 120 7.81 5.75 7.91
CA TYR A 120 6.55 6.07 7.24
C TYR A 120 5.35 5.38 7.89
N TYR A 121 5.51 4.13 8.35
CA TYR A 121 4.46 3.44 9.11
C TYR A 121 4.11 4.19 10.40
N GLN A 122 5.11 4.61 11.17
CA GLN A 122 4.89 5.34 12.43
C GLN A 122 4.25 6.72 12.22
N LYS A 123 4.65 7.44 11.16
CA LYS A 123 4.20 8.81 10.90
C LYS A 123 2.86 8.86 10.14
N GLU A 124 2.76 8.07 9.08
CA GLU A 124 1.69 8.15 8.08
C GLU A 124 0.72 6.96 8.18
N ASN A 125 1.07 5.90 8.91
CA ASN A 125 0.29 4.65 8.97
C ASN A 125 0.05 4.04 7.58
N ILE A 126 1.12 3.97 6.78
CA ILE A 126 1.09 3.35 5.44
C ILE A 126 0.61 1.90 5.51
N ARG A 127 0.03 1.42 4.40
CA ARG A 127 -0.49 0.06 4.27
C ARG A 127 0.23 -0.77 3.22
N TRP A 128 0.70 -0.14 2.14
CA TRP A 128 1.17 -0.83 0.94
C TRP A 128 2.60 -0.46 0.60
N ILE A 129 3.42 -1.46 0.29
CA ILE A 129 4.76 -1.31 -0.26
C ILE A 129 4.82 -2.05 -1.59
N LEU A 130 5.29 -1.36 -2.62
CA LEU A 130 5.70 -1.97 -3.87
C LEU A 130 7.20 -1.81 -4.06
N LEU A 131 7.94 -2.92 -4.05
CA LEU A 131 9.34 -2.98 -4.44
C LEU A 131 9.40 -3.09 -5.96
N ALA A 132 9.83 -2.05 -6.63
CA ALA A 132 9.83 -1.95 -8.09
C ALA A 132 11.27 -2.05 -8.63
N GLY A 133 11.74 -3.29 -8.75
CA GLY A 133 13.09 -3.66 -9.16
C GLY A 133 13.39 -5.12 -8.80
N ASP A 134 14.37 -5.70 -9.48
CA ASP A 134 14.82 -7.06 -9.20
C ASP A 134 15.48 -7.18 -7.81
N ALA A 135 15.50 -8.40 -7.28
CA ALA A 135 16.11 -8.69 -5.99
C ALA A 135 17.62 -8.89 -6.15
N GLY A 136 18.42 -8.02 -5.52
CA GLY A 136 19.87 -8.16 -5.56
C GLY A 136 20.63 -6.96 -4.99
N ASN A 137 21.94 -6.95 -5.16
CA ASN A 137 22.85 -5.96 -4.57
C ASN A 137 23.51 -5.04 -5.62
N GLY A 138 23.07 -5.13 -6.88
CA GLY A 138 23.48 -4.27 -7.98
C GLY A 138 22.95 -2.84 -7.85
N VAL A 139 23.45 -1.96 -8.72
CA VAL A 139 23.09 -0.53 -8.76
C VAL A 139 21.62 -0.30 -9.16
N ASP A 140 21.07 -1.17 -9.99
CA ASP A 140 19.70 -1.12 -10.50
C ASP A 140 18.80 -2.20 -9.86
N GLU A 141 19.19 -2.70 -8.70
CA GLU A 141 18.48 -3.75 -7.96
C GLU A 141 18.05 -3.24 -6.57
N LEU A 142 17.05 -3.91 -6.00
CA LEU A 142 16.61 -3.68 -4.63
C LEU A 142 17.04 -4.87 -3.76
N PRO A 143 17.75 -4.63 -2.64
CA PRO A 143 18.28 -5.71 -1.84
C PRO A 143 17.16 -6.50 -1.16
N ILE A 144 17.46 -7.75 -0.85
CA ILE A 144 16.52 -8.71 -0.24
C ILE A 144 17.20 -9.35 0.98
N ARG A 145 16.43 -9.65 2.03
CA ARG A 145 16.96 -10.36 3.20
C ARG A 145 17.04 -11.85 2.86
N MET A 146 18.19 -12.45 3.13
CA MET A 146 18.34 -13.89 3.22
C MET A 146 18.03 -14.31 4.64
N VAL A 147 17.13 -15.28 4.82
CA VAL A 147 16.83 -15.89 6.13
C VAL A 147 17.43 -17.28 6.23
N TYR A 148 17.84 -17.68 7.44
CA TYR A 148 18.35 -19.01 7.69
C TYR A 148 17.21 -20.03 7.68
N ASN A 149 17.21 -20.87 6.65
CA ASN A 149 16.29 -21.96 6.46
C ASN A 149 17.04 -23.12 5.77
N PRO A 150 17.54 -24.10 6.57
CA PRO A 150 18.28 -25.26 6.08
C PRO A 150 17.34 -26.41 5.64
N ASP A 151 16.16 -26.09 5.09
CA ASP A 151 15.18 -27.08 4.61
C ASP A 151 15.75 -28.07 3.59
N VAL A 152 16.59 -27.62 2.66
CA VAL A 152 17.24 -28.48 1.66
C VAL A 152 18.16 -29.50 2.34
N LEU A 153 18.94 -29.07 3.34
CA LEU A 153 19.82 -29.98 4.09
C LEU A 153 19.00 -30.98 4.92
N ASN A 154 17.94 -30.52 5.58
CA ASN A 154 17.18 -31.32 6.52
C ASN A 154 16.19 -32.27 5.84
N TYR A 155 15.61 -31.86 4.71
CA TYR A 155 14.46 -32.53 4.08
C TYR A 155 14.60 -32.67 2.55
N GLY A 156 15.50 -31.93 1.90
CA GLY A 156 15.70 -31.90 0.45
C GLY A 156 16.67 -32.96 -0.06
N VAL A 157 16.48 -34.24 0.30
CA VAL A 157 17.39 -35.32 -0.13
C VAL A 157 17.55 -35.34 -1.65
N GLY A 158 18.77 -35.12 -2.14
CA GLY A 158 19.09 -35.09 -3.57
C GLY A 158 18.67 -33.81 -4.30
N GLN A 159 18.23 -32.78 -3.56
CA GLN A 159 17.96 -31.45 -4.08
C GLN A 159 19.13 -30.50 -3.80
N THR A 160 19.24 -29.48 -4.64
CA THR A 160 20.21 -28.38 -4.50
C THR A 160 19.48 -27.08 -4.75
N GLU A 161 19.81 -26.04 -3.98
CA GLU A 161 19.23 -24.72 -4.16
C GLU A 161 20.26 -23.77 -4.78
N SER A 162 19.85 -23.09 -5.83
CA SER A 162 20.72 -22.16 -6.56
C SER A 162 20.84 -20.81 -5.87
N VAL A 163 19.80 -20.41 -5.11
CA VAL A 163 19.72 -19.10 -4.46
C VAL A 163 19.86 -19.24 -2.95
N GLY A 164 20.99 -18.78 -2.40
CA GLY A 164 21.26 -18.89 -0.95
C GLY A 164 21.80 -20.25 -0.51
N GLY A 165 21.92 -21.20 -1.43
CA GLY A 165 22.40 -22.55 -1.15
C GLY A 165 21.47 -23.31 -0.21
N GLU A 166 22.05 -24.32 0.45
CA GLU A 166 21.31 -25.25 1.29
C GLU A 166 20.82 -24.64 2.60
N TYR A 167 21.31 -23.45 2.98
CA TYR A 167 21.09 -22.83 4.30
C TYR A 167 20.19 -21.61 4.28
N TYR A 168 20.11 -20.87 3.18
CA TYR A 168 19.44 -19.57 3.17
C TYR A 168 18.38 -19.47 2.09
N LYS A 169 17.33 -18.68 2.36
CA LYS A 169 16.25 -18.38 1.39
C LYS A 169 15.96 -16.87 1.36
N PRO A 170 15.75 -16.27 0.17
CA PRO A 170 15.41 -14.86 0.08
C PRO A 170 13.97 -14.61 0.52
N THR A 171 13.70 -13.47 1.15
CA THR A 171 12.34 -13.06 1.52
C THR A 171 12.12 -11.55 1.50
N ASP A 172 11.00 -11.13 0.93
CA ASP A 172 10.49 -9.77 1.08
C ASP A 172 9.66 -9.60 2.37
N TYR A 173 9.37 -10.69 3.10
CA TYR A 173 8.64 -10.65 4.37
C TYR A 173 9.34 -9.80 5.43
N TYR A 174 10.68 -9.66 5.33
CA TYR A 174 11.49 -8.74 6.13
C TYR A 174 10.99 -7.29 6.08
N TYR A 175 10.46 -6.88 4.92
CA TYR A 175 9.89 -5.53 4.74
C TYR A 175 8.44 -5.42 5.23
N ALA A 176 7.75 -6.54 5.43
CA ALA A 176 6.37 -6.59 5.90
C ALA A 176 6.30 -6.63 7.43
N ASP A 177 7.16 -7.41 8.07
CA ASP A 177 7.29 -7.44 9.53
C ASP A 177 8.14 -6.26 10.00
N LEU A 178 7.47 -5.24 10.53
CA LEU A 178 8.13 -4.03 11.06
C LEU A 178 8.47 -4.16 12.55
N THR A 179 8.24 -5.33 13.14
CA THR A 179 8.52 -5.69 14.53
C THR A 179 9.60 -6.77 14.62
N GLY A 180 10.12 -7.01 15.81
CA GLY A 180 11.19 -8.00 16.00
C GLY A 180 12.57 -7.55 15.49
N PHE A 181 13.59 -8.21 16.04
CA PHE A 181 15.00 -7.92 15.74
C PHE A 181 15.46 -8.61 14.46
N TRP A 182 14.89 -9.78 14.14
CA TRP A 182 15.29 -10.64 13.00
C TRP A 182 16.73 -11.17 13.05
N ASP A 183 17.53 -10.75 14.01
CA ASP A 183 18.85 -11.25 14.41
C ASP A 183 18.88 -10.97 15.92
N GLY A 184 18.20 -11.86 16.65
CA GLY A 184 17.83 -11.68 18.04
C GLY A 184 19.02 -11.85 18.96
N ASP A 185 19.87 -12.84 18.70
CA ASP A 185 21.08 -13.13 19.47
C ASP A 185 22.35 -12.45 18.95
N GLY A 186 22.26 -11.76 17.81
CA GLY A 186 23.28 -10.83 17.34
C GLY A 186 24.47 -11.52 16.69
N ASP A 187 24.30 -12.74 16.19
CA ASP A 187 25.34 -13.51 15.51
C ASP A 187 25.43 -13.21 14.00
N GLY A 188 24.47 -12.42 13.47
CA GLY A 188 24.40 -12.01 12.08
C GLY A 188 23.74 -13.02 11.15
N ILE A 189 23.17 -14.09 11.70
CA ILE A 189 22.24 -15.00 11.04
C ILE A 189 20.83 -14.45 11.25
N TRP A 190 20.03 -14.42 10.18
CA TRP A 190 18.77 -13.69 10.23
C TRP A 190 17.57 -14.61 10.12
N GLY A 191 16.55 -14.36 10.93
CA GLY A 191 15.25 -14.99 10.85
C GLY A 191 15.29 -16.46 11.24
N GLU A 192 16.11 -16.78 12.23
CA GLU A 192 16.27 -18.15 12.71
C GLU A 192 15.02 -18.63 13.44
N ASN A 193 14.74 -19.92 13.30
CA ASN A 193 13.72 -20.58 14.11
C ASN A 193 14.30 -20.91 15.51
N PRO A 194 13.44 -21.32 16.48
CA PRO A 194 13.88 -21.68 17.83
C PRO A 194 14.99 -22.74 17.93
N ASP A 195 15.15 -23.61 16.93
CA ASP A 195 16.16 -24.67 16.97
C ASP A 195 17.56 -24.17 16.58
N TYR A 196 17.66 -22.99 15.99
CA TYR A 196 18.90 -22.47 15.41
C TYR A 196 19.51 -21.26 16.12
N ASN A 197 18.78 -20.59 17.02
CA ASN A 197 19.33 -19.48 17.81
C ASN A 197 19.57 -19.80 19.29
N THR A 198 20.35 -18.95 19.94
CA THR A 198 20.75 -19.07 21.35
C THR A 198 19.59 -18.99 22.34
N PHE A 199 18.51 -18.29 21.97
CA PHE A 199 17.39 -18.01 22.89
C PHE A 199 16.28 -19.04 22.84
N GLY A 200 16.27 -19.94 21.85
CA GLY A 200 15.21 -20.94 21.71
C GLY A 200 13.85 -20.33 21.40
N LEU A 201 13.81 -19.19 20.71
CA LEU A 201 12.60 -18.45 20.36
C LEU A 201 12.61 -18.08 18.88
N ASP A 202 11.44 -17.86 18.28
CA ASP A 202 11.39 -17.42 16.88
C ASP A 202 11.87 -15.97 16.78
N GLU A 203 12.78 -15.70 15.83
CA GLU A 203 13.26 -14.34 15.58
C GLU A 203 12.31 -13.52 14.70
N ILE A 204 11.39 -14.19 14.01
CA ILE A 204 10.38 -13.61 13.14
C ILE A 204 9.04 -13.55 13.90
N GLU A 205 8.38 -12.38 13.90
CA GLU A 205 7.11 -12.21 14.64
C GLU A 205 5.90 -12.80 13.88
N TRP A 206 6.04 -13.09 12.58
CA TRP A 206 5.00 -13.64 11.70
C TRP A 206 3.68 -12.83 11.62
N ILE A 207 3.70 -11.57 12.07
CA ILE A 207 2.57 -10.64 11.93
C ILE A 207 2.99 -9.43 11.09
N PRO A 208 2.64 -9.38 9.79
CA PRO A 208 3.03 -8.26 8.94
C PRO A 208 2.30 -6.98 9.39
N LYS A 209 3.01 -5.85 9.35
CA LYS A 209 2.43 -4.53 9.63
C LYS A 209 2.01 -3.80 8.36
N VAL A 210 2.59 -4.18 7.22
CA VAL A 210 2.27 -3.66 5.89
C VAL A 210 2.20 -4.80 4.87
N TYR A 211 1.47 -4.59 3.78
CA TYR A 211 1.44 -5.50 2.64
C TYR A 211 2.57 -5.15 1.68
N VAL A 212 3.37 -6.15 1.32
CA VAL A 212 4.52 -5.99 0.43
C VAL A 212 4.28 -6.79 -0.85
N GLY A 213 4.47 -6.15 -2.00
CA GLY A 213 4.57 -6.79 -3.30
C GLY A 213 5.85 -6.36 -4.01
N ARG A 214 6.28 -7.14 -5.00
CA ARG A 214 7.43 -6.83 -5.84
C ARG A 214 7.07 -6.91 -7.32
N PHE A 215 7.57 -5.96 -8.10
CA PHE A 215 7.73 -6.06 -9.54
C PHE A 215 9.20 -6.39 -9.83
N PRO A 216 9.55 -7.67 -10.02
CA PRO A 216 10.93 -8.09 -10.25
C PRO A 216 11.29 -7.81 -11.71
N ALA A 217 11.97 -6.69 -11.94
CA ALA A 217 12.43 -6.25 -13.24
C ALA A 217 13.91 -5.93 -13.17
N SER A 218 14.69 -6.55 -14.06
CA SER A 218 16.12 -6.31 -14.16
C SER A 218 16.43 -5.08 -15.04
N THR A 219 15.40 -4.53 -15.73
CA THR A 219 15.49 -3.28 -16.49
C THR A 219 14.27 -2.39 -16.30
N SER A 220 14.43 -1.07 -16.51
CA SER A 220 13.32 -0.11 -16.51
C SER A 220 12.24 -0.44 -17.54
N THR A 221 12.63 -0.98 -18.71
CA THR A 221 11.69 -1.44 -19.75
C THR A 221 10.81 -2.59 -19.27
N GLU A 222 11.37 -3.59 -18.59
CA GLU A 222 10.59 -4.69 -18.01
C GLU A 222 9.63 -4.20 -16.93
N LEU A 223 10.09 -3.24 -16.12
CA LEU A 223 9.27 -2.60 -15.10
C LEU A 223 8.10 -1.84 -15.72
N GLU A 224 8.35 -1.06 -16.77
CA GLU A 224 7.32 -0.34 -17.52
C GLU A 224 6.27 -1.31 -18.09
N ILE A 225 6.67 -2.47 -18.59
CA ILE A 225 5.74 -3.51 -19.08
C ILE A 225 4.82 -4.00 -17.95
N MET A 226 5.34 -4.25 -16.75
CA MET A 226 4.52 -4.67 -15.59
C MET A 226 3.57 -3.56 -15.14
N VAL A 227 4.05 -2.32 -15.10
CA VAL A 227 3.24 -1.13 -14.79
C VAL A 227 2.10 -0.98 -15.79
N ASN A 228 2.40 -1.04 -17.10
CA ASN A 228 1.41 -0.87 -18.16
C ASN A 228 0.35 -1.99 -18.14
N LYS A 229 0.74 -3.24 -17.84
CA LYS A 229 -0.22 -4.34 -17.66
C LYS A 229 -1.15 -4.08 -16.48
N THR A 230 -0.61 -3.61 -15.35
CA THR A 230 -1.38 -3.28 -14.15
C THR A 230 -2.35 -2.14 -14.42
N LEU A 231 -1.88 -1.06 -15.04
CA LEU A 231 -2.71 0.08 -15.43
C LEU A 231 -3.81 -0.34 -16.40
N LYS A 232 -3.48 -1.14 -17.42
CA LYS A 232 -4.47 -1.64 -18.38
C LYS A 232 -5.55 -2.45 -17.70
N TYR A 233 -5.19 -3.33 -16.76
CA TYR A 233 -6.16 -4.12 -16.00
C TYR A 233 -7.06 -3.25 -15.11
N GLU A 234 -6.51 -2.20 -14.50
CA GLU A 234 -7.26 -1.36 -13.56
C GLU A 234 -8.08 -0.23 -14.22
N THR A 235 -7.70 0.24 -15.42
CA THR A 235 -8.33 1.38 -16.10
C THR A 235 -9.26 0.96 -17.23
N ASP A 236 -8.87 -0.02 -18.04
CA ASP A 236 -9.61 -0.47 -19.23
C ASP A 236 -9.26 -1.93 -19.56
N PRO A 237 -9.68 -2.88 -18.69
CA PRO A 237 -9.37 -4.28 -18.89
C PRO A 237 -10.09 -4.85 -20.12
N PHE A 238 -9.48 -5.81 -20.79
CA PHE A 238 -10.17 -6.55 -21.85
C PHE A 238 -11.30 -7.40 -21.25
N VAL A 239 -12.55 -6.96 -21.38
CA VAL A 239 -13.70 -7.68 -20.83
C VAL A 239 -13.96 -8.95 -21.66
N GLY A 240 -13.90 -10.11 -21.01
CA GLY A 240 -14.11 -11.41 -21.68
C GLY A 240 -14.31 -12.56 -20.71
N GLY A 241 -14.62 -13.74 -21.26
CA GLY A 241 -14.95 -14.94 -20.46
C GLY A 241 -13.83 -15.40 -19.52
N TRP A 242 -12.57 -15.06 -19.82
CA TRP A 242 -11.41 -15.36 -18.98
C TRP A 242 -11.53 -14.78 -17.55
N MET A 243 -12.25 -13.67 -17.35
CA MET A 243 -12.45 -13.06 -16.03
C MET A 243 -13.22 -13.97 -15.06
N ASN A 244 -13.96 -14.95 -15.58
CA ASN A 244 -14.75 -15.91 -14.80
C ASN A 244 -14.15 -17.34 -14.86
N GLN A 245 -12.90 -17.47 -15.31
CA GLN A 245 -12.22 -18.75 -15.45
C GLN A 245 -10.98 -18.75 -14.58
N ILE A 246 -10.89 -19.75 -13.70
CA ILE A 246 -9.71 -20.02 -12.88
C ILE A 246 -9.18 -21.37 -13.35
N PRO A 247 -7.96 -21.45 -13.94
CA PRO A 247 -7.32 -22.73 -14.19
C PRO A 247 -6.92 -23.39 -12.87
N PHE A 248 -7.19 -24.68 -12.74
CA PHE A 248 -6.77 -25.52 -11.61
C PHE A 248 -5.78 -26.57 -12.10
#